data_AF-M7NKS2-F1
#
_entry.id   AF-M7NKS2-F1
#
_cell.length_a   1.000
_cell.length_b   1.000
_cell.length_c   1.000
_cell.angle_alpha   90.00
_cell.angle_beta   90.00
_cell.angle_gamma   90.00
#
_symmetry.space_group_name_H-M   'P 1'
#
loop_
_entity.id
_entity.type
_entity.pdbx_description
1 polymer ?
#
loop_
_entity_poly.entity_id
_entity_poly.type
_entity_poly.pdbx_seq_one_letter_code
_entity_poly.pdbx_strand_id
1 'polypeptide(L)'
;MLVNEHTKIAALLKHHPQALENLVSLTPAFEKLRNPLLRKLMAGRTSIGMAARVGGCRPADIFRALKPLGFRLEPEGGMQPASRPPMPAFLEQLPPEQLHSLDVRPLLAGGTDPLKEILTSLKVLPKGLCLRSSTPLSQSRSLAC
;
A
#
# COMPACT_ATOMS: atom_id res chain seq x y z
N MET A 1 11.28 5.12 21.27
CA MET A 1 10.75 4.22 20.22
C MET A 1 11.45 4.49 18.90
N LEU A 2 11.82 3.44 18.15
CA LEU A 2 12.28 3.55 16.76
C LEU A 2 11.06 3.74 15.86
N VAL A 3 11.13 4.70 14.93
CA VAL A 3 10.03 5.04 14.03
C VAL A 3 10.52 5.11 12.59
N ASN A 4 9.67 4.68 11.67
CA ASN A 4 9.88 4.69 10.22
C ASN A 4 8.58 5.16 9.52
N GLU A 5 8.60 5.30 8.19
CA GLU A 5 7.45 5.82 7.43
C GLU A 5 6.19 4.94 7.53
N HIS A 6 6.37 3.66 7.84
CA HIS A 6 5.28 2.69 8.01
C HIS A 6 4.69 2.69 9.42
N THR A 7 5.36 3.32 10.38
CA THR A 7 4.91 3.41 11.77
C THR A 7 3.55 4.10 11.84
N LYS A 8 2.61 3.50 12.57
CA LYS A 8 1.24 4.03 12.70
C LYS A 8 1.18 5.21 13.66
N ILE A 9 0.37 6.23 13.32
CA ILE A 9 0.17 7.38 14.20
C ILE A 9 -0.40 6.95 15.55
N ALA A 10 -1.28 5.94 15.59
CA ALA A 10 -1.80 5.42 16.85
C ALA A 10 -0.70 4.91 17.80
N ALA A 11 0.38 4.33 17.27
CA ALA A 11 1.49 3.87 18.10
C ALA A 11 2.29 5.04 18.69
N LEU A 12 2.49 6.11 17.91
CA LEU A 12 3.13 7.34 18.37
C LEU A 12 2.36 7.98 19.53
N LEU A 13 1.04 8.13 19.35
CA LEU A 13 0.15 8.75 20.33
C LEU A 13 0.01 7.92 21.62
N LYS A 14 0.10 6.58 21.52
CA LYS A 14 0.14 5.70 22.68
C LYS A 14 1.44 5.84 23.48
N HIS A 15 2.57 6.00 22.79
CA HIS A 15 3.87 6.14 23.45
C HIS A 15 4.07 7.53 24.06
N HIS A 16 3.65 8.59 23.36
CA HIS A 16 3.69 9.96 23.86
C HIS A 16 2.45 10.74 23.41
N PRO A 17 1.50 11.08 24.32
CA PRO A 17 0.30 11.82 23.95
C PRO A 17 0.61 13.24 23.45
N GLN A 18 1.73 13.83 23.91
CA GLN A 18 2.22 15.14 23.45
C GLN A 18 2.64 15.16 21.96
N ALA A 19 2.83 13.99 21.33
CA ALA A 19 3.11 13.91 19.90
C ALA A 19 1.97 14.50 19.04
N LEU A 20 0.73 14.50 19.54
CA LEU A 20 -0.39 15.10 18.83
C LEU A 20 -0.20 16.61 18.64
N GLU A 21 0.21 17.32 19.68
CA GLU A 21 0.36 18.78 19.63
C GLU A 21 1.47 19.19 18.67
N ASN A 22 2.62 18.49 18.68
CA ASN A 22 3.69 18.71 17.71
C ASN A 22 3.26 18.44 16.26
N LEU A 23 2.41 17.44 16.03
CA LEU A 23 1.85 17.16 14.70
C LEU A 23 0.89 18.27 14.27
N VAL A 24 -0.02 18.70 15.16
CA VAL A 24 -0.95 19.80 14.88
C VAL A 24 -0.21 21.10 14.57
N SER A 25 0.93 21.37 15.23
CA SER A 25 1.79 22.52 14.91
C SER A 25 2.42 22.46 13.52
N LEU A 26 2.57 21.28 12.90
CA LEU A 26 3.07 21.15 11.53
C LEU A 26 2.00 21.45 10.48
N THR A 27 0.77 20.97 10.69
CA THR A 27 -0.32 21.16 9.74
C THR A 27 -1.70 21.07 10.42
N PRO A 28 -2.64 21.97 10.07
CA PRO A 28 -4.00 21.95 10.62
C PRO A 28 -4.76 20.67 10.26
N ALA A 29 -4.30 19.90 9.26
CA ALA A 29 -4.91 18.63 8.89
C ALA A 29 -4.97 17.63 10.08
N PHE A 30 -4.03 17.74 11.03
CA PHE A 30 -4.00 16.87 12.21
C PHE A 30 -4.92 17.32 13.35
N GLU A 31 -5.54 18.51 13.30
CA GLU A 31 -6.49 18.96 14.33
C GLU A 31 -7.65 17.99 14.52
N LYS A 32 -8.09 17.34 13.43
CA LYS A 32 -9.14 16.32 13.45
C LYS A 32 -8.81 15.13 14.35
N LEU A 33 -7.52 14.86 14.61
CA LEU A 33 -7.06 13.81 15.53
C LEU A 33 -7.22 14.20 17.01
N ARG A 34 -7.56 15.46 17.34
CA ARG A 34 -7.95 15.85 18.71
C ARG A 34 -9.26 15.20 19.13
N ASN A 35 -10.19 14.97 18.21
CA ASN A 35 -11.41 14.23 18.53
C ASN A 35 -11.08 12.74 18.79
N PRO A 36 -11.37 12.20 19.99
CA PRO A 36 -11.00 10.84 20.37
C PRO A 36 -11.61 9.75 19.47
N LEU A 37 -12.80 9.98 18.90
CA LEU A 37 -13.43 9.04 17.97
C LEU A 37 -12.67 8.98 16.64
N LEU A 38 -12.38 10.15 16.05
CA LEU A 38 -11.61 10.26 14.81
C LEU A 38 -10.17 9.75 15.00
N ARG A 39 -9.59 10.00 16.17
CA ARG A 39 -8.28 9.48 16.54
C ARG A 39 -8.26 7.96 16.48
N LYS A 40 -9.26 7.28 17.06
CA LYS A 40 -9.34 5.82 17.06
C LYS A 40 -9.53 5.25 15.65
N LEU A 41 -10.32 5.91 14.82
CA LEU A 41 -10.64 5.45 13.45
C LEU A 41 -9.49 5.67 12.46
N MET A 42 -8.88 6.87 12.47
CA MET A 42 -7.88 7.26 11.48
C MET A 42 -6.47 6.86 11.92
N ALA A 43 -6.06 7.21 13.14
CA ALA A 43 -4.67 7.02 13.58
C ALA A 43 -4.22 5.55 13.59
N GLY A 44 -5.17 4.61 13.75
CA GLY A 44 -4.88 3.17 13.69
C GLY A 44 -4.50 2.68 12.29
N ARG A 45 -4.98 3.34 11.24
CA ARG A 45 -4.76 2.95 9.83
C ARG A 45 -3.69 3.80 9.16
N THR A 46 -3.58 5.06 9.54
CA THR A 46 -2.65 6.04 8.97
C THR A 46 -1.21 5.81 9.47
N SER A 47 -0.27 5.59 8.54
CA SER A 47 1.17 5.62 8.82
C SER A 47 1.75 7.03 8.70
N ILE A 48 2.97 7.25 9.18
CA ILE A 48 3.67 8.54 9.04
C ILE A 48 3.76 8.98 7.57
N GLY A 49 4.12 8.08 6.65
CA GLY A 49 4.18 8.39 5.23
C GLY A 49 2.81 8.75 4.63
N MET A 50 1.75 8.06 5.05
CA MET A 50 0.38 8.39 4.62
C MET A 50 -0.09 9.73 5.20
N ALA A 51 0.25 10.00 6.46
CA ALA A 51 -0.05 11.24 7.14
C ALA A 51 0.65 12.44 6.50
N ALA A 52 1.90 12.28 6.09
CA ALA A 52 2.65 13.27 5.33
C ALA A 52 1.93 13.64 4.02
N ARG A 53 1.51 12.63 3.26
CA ARG A 53 0.75 12.83 2.01
C ARG A 53 -0.59 13.53 2.23
N VAL A 54 -1.34 13.14 3.26
CA VAL A 54 -2.65 13.75 3.59
C VAL A 54 -2.49 15.15 4.18
N GLY A 55 -1.43 15.38 4.95
CA GLY A 55 -1.14 16.65 5.61
C GLY A 55 -0.39 17.66 4.75
N GLY A 56 -0.01 17.28 3.52
CA GLY A 56 0.72 18.14 2.59
C GLY A 56 2.16 18.45 3.03
N CYS A 57 2.75 17.62 3.90
CA CYS A 57 4.10 17.81 4.44
C CYS A 57 5.02 16.64 4.08
N ARG A 58 6.34 16.80 4.29
CA ARG A 58 7.28 15.70 4.04
C ARG A 58 7.35 14.79 5.27
N PRO A 59 7.54 13.47 5.11
CA PRO A 59 7.77 12.56 6.23
C PRO A 59 8.92 13.01 7.13
N ALA A 60 9.98 13.57 6.54
CA ALA A 60 11.12 14.17 7.24
C ALA A 60 10.73 15.27 8.23
N ASP A 61 9.73 16.11 7.90
CA ASP A 61 9.27 17.18 8.80
C ASP A 61 8.55 16.60 10.02
N ILE A 62 7.75 15.54 9.81
CA ILE A 62 7.11 14.79 10.90
C ILE A 62 8.17 14.19 11.82
N PHE A 63 9.20 13.54 11.28
CA PHE A 63 10.28 12.98 12.10
C PHE A 63 11.03 14.06 12.88
N ARG A 64 11.27 15.24 12.29
CA ARG A 64 11.89 16.39 12.97
C ARG A 64 11.07 16.86 14.17
N ALA A 65 9.74 16.91 14.04
CA ALA A 65 8.85 17.29 15.14
C ALA A 65 8.73 16.22 16.23
N LEU A 66 8.98 14.95 15.90
CA LEU A 66 8.98 13.83 16.86
C LEU A 66 10.34 13.65 17.56
N LYS A 67 11.45 14.05 16.94
CA LYS A 67 12.81 13.99 17.52
C LYS A 67 12.93 14.55 18.96
N PRO A 68 12.40 15.74 19.29
CA PRO A 68 12.49 16.28 20.66
C PRO A 68 11.72 15.46 21.70
N LEU A 69 10.76 14.63 21.28
CA LEU A 69 9.98 13.75 22.17
C LEU A 69 10.68 12.40 22.44
N GLY A 70 11.92 12.22 21.98
CA GLY A 70 12.68 10.98 22.17
C GLY A 70 12.39 9.88 21.15
N PHE A 71 11.68 10.19 20.07
CA PHE A 71 11.57 9.29 18.93
C PHE A 71 12.88 9.29 18.13
N ARG A 72 13.37 8.10 17.79
CA ARG A 72 14.56 7.93 16.94
C ARG A 72 14.11 7.40 15.59
N LEU A 73 14.56 8.06 14.52
CA LEU A 73 14.37 7.53 13.18
C LEU A 73 15.17 6.22 13.09
N GLU A 74 14.50 5.15 12.67
CA GLU A 74 15.19 3.93 12.29
C GLU A 74 16.07 4.29 11.07
N PRO A 75 17.40 4.13 11.14
CA PRO A 75 18.24 4.32 9.97
C PRO A 75 17.70 3.38 8.90
N GLU A 76 17.57 3.85 7.65
CA GLU A 76 16.95 3.11 6.55
C GLU A 76 17.70 1.79 6.26
N GLY A 77 17.48 0.79 7.11
CA GLY A 77 17.72 -0.60 6.82
C GLY A 77 16.64 -0.99 5.84
N GLY A 78 16.97 -0.79 4.57
CA GLY A 78 16.17 -0.98 3.37
C GLY A 78 14.76 -1.51 3.63
N MET A 79 13.76 -0.69 3.27
CA MET A 79 12.40 -1.16 3.00
C MET A 79 12.50 -2.48 2.24
N GLN A 80 12.34 -3.59 2.96
CA GLN A 80 12.43 -4.91 2.36
C GLN A 80 11.25 -4.93 1.40
N PRO A 81 11.48 -4.95 0.07
CA PRO A 81 10.38 -4.97 -0.87
C PRO A 81 9.55 -6.17 -0.46
N ALA A 82 8.26 -5.94 -0.18
CA ALA A 82 7.34 -6.98 0.22
C ALA A 82 7.66 -8.21 -0.62
N SER A 83 8.24 -9.24 0.02
CA SER A 83 8.78 -10.38 -0.70
C SER A 83 7.60 -10.96 -1.46
N ARG A 84 7.61 -10.78 -2.79
CA ARG A 84 6.59 -11.39 -3.65
C ARG A 84 6.59 -12.86 -3.25
N PRO A 85 5.43 -13.45 -2.91
CA PRO A 85 5.40 -14.88 -2.73
C PRO A 85 6.04 -15.50 -3.98
N PRO A 86 7.04 -16.39 -3.83
CA PRO A 86 7.64 -17.04 -4.98
C PRO A 86 6.51 -17.64 -5.82
N MET A 87 6.56 -17.41 -7.13
CA MET A 87 5.56 -18.01 -8.03
C MET A 87 5.53 -19.51 -7.74
N PRO A 88 4.34 -20.12 -7.54
CA PRO A 88 4.28 -21.55 -7.31
C PRO A 88 4.89 -22.29 -8.50
N ALA A 89 5.72 -23.30 -8.24
CA ALA A 89 6.55 -23.99 -9.24
C ALA A 89 5.72 -24.56 -10.42
N PHE A 90 4.47 -24.93 -10.18
CA PHE A 90 3.52 -25.33 -11.23
C PHE A 90 3.37 -24.27 -12.34
N LEU A 91 3.41 -22.98 -12.00
CA LEU A 91 3.29 -21.89 -12.97
C LEU A 91 4.56 -21.64 -13.79
N GLU A 92 5.73 -22.03 -13.27
CA GLU A 92 7.01 -21.93 -14.01
C GLU A 92 7.19 -23.06 -15.02
N GLN A 93 6.51 -24.20 -14.79
CA GLN A 93 6.58 -25.38 -15.64
C GLN A 93 5.49 -25.42 -16.73
N LEU A 94 4.61 -24.41 -16.79
CA LEU A 94 3.57 -24.34 -17.81
C LEU A 94 4.19 -24.08 -19.20
N PRO A 95 3.94 -24.94 -20.19
CA PRO A 95 4.37 -24.68 -21.56
C PRO A 95 3.68 -23.41 -22.09
N PRO A 96 4.33 -22.65 -23.00
CA PRO A 96 3.80 -21.40 -23.53
C PRO A 96 2.46 -21.57 -24.26
N GLU A 97 2.19 -22.78 -24.76
CA GLU A 97 0.92 -23.17 -25.39
C GLU A 97 -0.25 -23.20 -24.40
N GLN A 98 0.04 -23.33 -23.10
CA GLN A 98 -0.97 -23.33 -22.04
C GLN A 98 -1.21 -21.95 -21.41
N LEU A 99 -0.46 -20.94 -21.85
CA LEU A 99 -0.47 -19.60 -21.29
C LEU A 99 -1.16 -18.62 -22.25
N HIS A 100 -2.42 -18.29 -21.99
CA HIS A 100 -3.13 -17.30 -22.79
C HIS A 100 -2.92 -15.89 -22.21
N SER A 101 -2.27 -14.99 -22.95
CA SER A 101 -2.02 -13.62 -22.50
C SER A 101 -3.14 -12.68 -22.93
N LEU A 102 -3.76 -11.98 -21.97
CA LEU A 102 -4.77 -10.94 -22.20
C LEU A 102 -4.25 -9.60 -21.69
N ASP A 103 -3.95 -8.66 -22.59
CA ASP A 103 -3.54 -7.31 -22.19
C ASP A 103 -4.75 -6.42 -21.94
N VAL A 104 -4.97 -6.06 -20.67
CA VAL A 104 -6.12 -5.27 -20.24
C VAL A 104 -5.81 -3.77 -20.14
N ARG A 105 -4.56 -3.34 -20.41
CA ARG A 105 -4.17 -1.93 -20.46
C ARG A 105 -4.98 -1.09 -21.47
N PRO A 106 -5.19 -1.52 -22.72
CA PRO A 106 -6.01 -0.74 -23.68
C PRO A 106 -7.48 -0.64 -23.24
N LEU A 107 -8.02 -1.67 -22.59
CA LEU A 107 -9.40 -1.67 -22.08
C LEU A 107 -9.60 -0.66 -20.95
N LEU A 108 -8.65 -0.62 -20.02
CA LEU A 108 -8.64 0.35 -18.91
C LEU A 108 -8.45 1.79 -19.40
N ALA A 109 -7.60 2.01 -20.41
CA ALA A 109 -7.43 3.32 -21.04
C ALA A 109 -8.72 3.82 -21.71
N GLY A 110 -9.53 2.90 -22.25
CA GLY A 110 -10.85 3.19 -22.83
C GLY A 110 -12.00 3.31 -21.81
N GLY A 111 -11.72 3.28 -20.49
CA GLY A 111 -12.76 3.35 -19.45
C GLY A 111 -13.68 2.12 -19.38
N THR A 112 -13.30 1.02 -20.03
CA THR A 112 -14.07 -0.22 -20.07
C THR A 112 -13.62 -1.17 -18.96
N ASP A 113 -14.55 -1.82 -18.28
CA ASP A 113 -14.25 -2.77 -17.20
C ASP A 113 -13.61 -4.07 -17.77
N PRO A 114 -12.33 -4.35 -17.46
CA PRO A 114 -11.62 -5.52 -17.98
C PRO A 114 -12.12 -6.84 -17.36
N LEU A 115 -12.87 -6.80 -16.26
CA LEU A 115 -13.36 -7.99 -15.58
C LEU A 115 -14.28 -8.82 -16.49
N LYS A 116 -15.11 -8.15 -17.30
CA LYS A 116 -16.03 -8.80 -18.24
C LYS A 116 -15.27 -9.58 -19.33
N GLU A 117 -14.18 -9.02 -19.83
CA GLU A 117 -13.32 -9.65 -20.84
C GLU A 117 -12.51 -10.83 -20.25
N ILE A 118 -12.01 -10.67 -19.01
CA ILE A 118 -11.34 -11.75 -18.28
C ILE A 118 -12.31 -12.93 -18.08
N LEU A 119 -13.53 -12.68 -17.59
CA LEU A 119 -14.53 -13.74 -17.37
C LEU A 119 -14.97 -14.43 -18.66
N THR A 120 -15.09 -13.68 -19.75
CA THR A 120 -15.41 -14.26 -21.07
C THR A 120 -14.28 -15.14 -21.56
N SER A 121 -13.04 -14.68 -21.44
CA SER A 121 -11.85 -15.46 -21.81
C SER A 121 -11.71 -16.73 -20.97
N LEU A 122 -11.98 -16.67 -19.66
CA LEU A 122 -11.99 -17.83 -18.77
C LEU A 122 -13.06 -18.87 -19.12
N LYS A 123 -14.22 -18.45 -19.65
CA LYS A 123 -15.28 -19.38 -20.08
C LYS A 123 -14.94 -20.13 -21.37
N VAL A 124 -14.14 -19.52 -22.24
CA VAL A 124 -13.75 -20.09 -23.54
C VAL A 124 -12.48 -20.95 -23.42
N LEU A 125 -11.72 -20.80 -22.32
CA LEU A 125 -10.50 -21.57 -22.07
C LEU A 125 -10.81 -23.05 -21.74
N PRO A 126 -10.20 -24.00 -22.48
CA PRO A 126 -10.18 -25.41 -22.10
C PRO A 126 -9.68 -25.66 -20.68
N LYS A 127 -10.19 -26.72 -20.04
CA LYS A 127 -9.74 -27.16 -18.71
C LYS A 127 -8.23 -27.45 -18.72
N GLY A 128 -7.46 -26.75 -17.89
CA GLY A 128 -6.00 -26.93 -17.76
C GLY A 128 -5.13 -25.80 -18.33
N LEU A 129 -5.74 -24.72 -18.85
CA LEU A 129 -5.03 -23.54 -19.36
C LEU A 129 -5.11 -22.39 -18.35
N CYS A 130 -4.05 -21.60 -18.20
CA CYS A 130 -4.01 -20.46 -17.28
C CYS A 130 -3.96 -19.14 -18.05
N LEU A 131 -4.74 -18.15 -17.59
CA LEU A 131 -4.82 -16.83 -18.21
C LEU A 131 -3.91 -15.83 -17.48
N ARG A 132 -3.07 -15.14 -18.24
CA ARG A 132 -2.18 -14.09 -17.75
C ARG A 132 -2.70 -12.72 -18.16
N SER A 133 -3.15 -11.93 -17.19
CA SER A 133 -3.54 -10.53 -17.42
C SER A 133 -2.47 -9.54 -16.99
N SER A 134 -2.21 -8.50 -17.79
CA SER A 134 -1.31 -7.40 -17.44
C SER A 134 -2.10 -6.21 -16.88
N THR A 135 -2.16 -6.08 -15.55
CA THR A 135 -2.82 -4.95 -14.87
C THR A 135 -1.80 -3.88 -14.46
N PRO A 136 -2.14 -2.57 -14.57
CA PRO A 136 -1.24 -1.47 -14.20
C PRO A 136 -1.24 -1.10 -12.71
N LEU A 137 -2.17 -1.63 -11.91
CA LEU A 137 -2.46 -1.10 -10.56
C LEU A 137 -1.77 -1.81 -9.38
N SER A 138 -0.96 -2.82 -9.64
CA SER A 138 -0.07 -3.38 -8.63
C SER A 138 1.04 -4.13 -9.35
N GLN A 139 2.25 -4.11 -8.82
CA GLN A 139 3.31 -5.04 -9.23
C GLN A 139 3.01 -6.50 -8.82
N SER A 140 1.74 -6.90 -8.87
CA SER A 140 1.23 -8.22 -8.57
C SER A 140 0.75 -8.83 -9.89
N ARG A 141 1.59 -9.70 -10.46
CA ARG A 141 1.17 -10.59 -11.54
C ARG A 141 0.07 -11.50 -10.98
N SER A 142 -1.19 -11.20 -11.31
CA SER A 142 -2.32 -12.04 -10.92
C SER A 142 -2.57 -13.03 -12.05
N LEU A 143 -2.33 -14.32 -11.78
CA LEU A 143 -2.66 -15.42 -12.69
C LEU A 143 -3.91 -16.09 -12.11
N ALA A 144 -4.93 -16.24 -12.95
CA ALA A 144 -6.13 -17.00 -12.62
C ALA A 144 -6.07 -18.33 -13.37
N CYS A 145 -5.97 -19.41 -12.61
CA CYS A 145 -6.42 -20.74 -12.98
C CYS A 145 -7.70 -20.98 -12.13
#